data_AF-A0A9Q3C1W0-F1
#
_entry.id   AF-A0A9Q3C1W0-F1
#
_cell.length_a   1.000
_cell.length_b   1.000
_cell.length_c   1.000
_cell.angle_alpha   90.00
_cell.angle_beta   90.00
_cell.angle_gamma   90.00
#
_symmetry.space_group_name_H-M   'P 1'
#
loop_
_entity.id
_entity.type
_entity.pdbx_description
1 polymer ?
#
loop_
_entity_poly.entity_id
_entity_poly.type
_entity_poly.pdbx_seq_one_letter_code
_entity_poly.pdbx_strand_id
1 'polypeptide(L)'
;MTNVNILKELFEVFNKAQYGTQLTSKLKLNFLKMFRKHRGAFSIWDDPLGKIDGHDIELYMDIERPYLPILRRPPYPASLETRKEIVKHINELL
;
A
#
# COMPACT_ATOMS: atom_id res chain seq x y z
N MET A 1 23.58 0.75 -8.79
CA MET A 1 22.62 1.01 -9.89
C MET A 1 21.23 1.47 -9.41
N THR A 2 20.94 1.45 -8.11
CA THR A 2 19.60 1.72 -7.52
C THR A 2 19.18 3.20 -7.44
N ASN A 3 20.11 4.13 -7.19
CA ASN A 3 19.75 5.54 -6.92
C ASN A 3 19.22 6.34 -8.13
N VAL A 4 19.56 5.96 -9.36
CA VAL A 4 19.17 6.70 -10.57
C VAL A 4 17.71 6.42 -10.95
N ASN A 5 17.23 5.20 -10.71
CA ASN A 5 15.85 4.80 -11.00
C ASN A 5 14.85 5.49 -10.05
N ILE A 6 15.19 5.55 -8.76
CA ILE A 6 14.35 6.12 -7.70
C ILE A 6 14.08 7.62 -7.93
N LEU A 7 15.09 8.38 -8.37
CA LEU A 7 14.90 9.80 -8.69
C LEU A 7 13.95 9.98 -9.87
N LYS A 8 14.05 9.12 -10.88
CA LYS A 8 13.20 9.16 -12.06
C LYS A 8 11.74 8.87 -11.70
N GLU A 9 11.49 7.85 -10.89
CA GLU A 9 10.16 7.50 -10.37
C GLU A 9 9.56 8.64 -9.54
N LEU A 10 10.34 9.22 -8.61
CA LEU A 10 9.90 10.36 -7.80
C LEU A 10 9.50 11.54 -8.69
N PHE A 11 10.29 11.83 -9.73
CA PHE A 11 9.98 12.89 -10.68
C PHE A 11 8.72 12.59 -11.51
N GLU A 12 8.50 11.35 -11.91
CA GLU A 12 7.27 10.95 -12.61
C GLU A 12 6.03 11.10 -11.73
N VAL A 13 6.09 10.64 -10.48
CA VAL A 13 5.00 10.81 -9.50
C VAL A 13 4.74 12.28 -9.23
N PHE A 14 5.80 13.07 -9.04
CA PHE A 14 5.70 14.50 -8.83
C PHE A 14 5.05 15.22 -10.02
N ASN A 15 5.38 14.84 -11.25
CA ASN A 15 4.76 15.46 -12.44
C ASN A 15 3.29 15.06 -12.63
N LYS A 16 2.89 13.85 -12.21
CA LYS A 16 1.50 13.39 -12.27
C LYS A 16 0.65 13.89 -11.10
N ALA A 17 1.27 14.37 -10.03
CA ALA A 17 0.58 14.83 -8.84
C ALA A 17 -0.23 16.10 -9.10
N GLN A 18 -1.39 16.18 -8.45
CA GLN A 18 -2.20 17.39 -8.42
C GLN A 18 -1.68 18.32 -7.32
N TYR A 19 -1.51 19.60 -7.66
CA TYR A 19 -1.06 20.63 -6.72
C TYR A 19 -2.12 21.70 -6.59
N GLY A 20 -2.28 22.23 -5.37
CA GLY A 20 -3.08 23.43 -5.14
C GLY A 20 -2.52 24.63 -5.91
N THR A 21 -3.41 25.56 -6.26
CA THR A 21 -3.07 26.78 -7.04
C THR A 21 -2.12 27.73 -6.31
N GLN A 22 -2.02 27.61 -4.98
CA GLN A 22 -1.16 28.43 -4.12
C GLN A 22 0.33 27.99 -4.15
N LEU A 23 0.63 26.85 -4.76
CA LEU A 23 1.96 26.24 -4.68
C LEU A 23 2.90 26.81 -5.75
N THR A 24 3.73 27.77 -5.35
CA THR A 24 4.78 28.34 -6.22
C THR A 24 5.87 27.30 -6.56
N SER A 25 6.59 27.54 -7.65
CA SER A 25 7.68 26.66 -8.11
C SER A 25 8.78 26.46 -7.04
N LYS A 26 9.03 27.46 -6.20
CA LYS A 26 9.99 27.38 -5.09
C LYS A 26 9.52 26.42 -3.99
N LEU A 27 8.23 26.45 -3.65
CA LEU A 27 7.64 25.55 -2.67
C LEU A 27 7.61 24.11 -3.18
N LYS A 28 7.28 23.91 -4.46
CA LYS A 28 7.36 22.61 -5.15
C LYS A 28 8.76 22.01 -5.07
N LEU A 29 9.80 22.81 -5.34
CA LEU A 29 11.18 22.35 -5.23
C LEU A 29 11.57 21.98 -3.79
N ASN A 30 11.14 22.77 -2.81
CA ASN A 30 11.37 22.46 -1.39
C ASN A 30 10.66 21.17 -0.96
N PHE A 31 9.44 20.95 -1.44
CA PHE A 31 8.69 19.72 -1.21
C PHE A 31 9.47 18.53 -1.75
N LEU A 32 9.90 18.56 -3.01
CA LEU A 32 10.69 17.49 -3.62
C LEU A 32 11.99 17.17 -2.84
N LYS A 33 12.69 18.22 -2.35
CA LYS A 33 13.87 18.05 -1.49
C LYS A 33 13.53 17.35 -0.17
N MET A 34 12.39 17.68 0.43
CA MET A 34 11.90 17.07 1.66
C MET A 34 11.56 15.59 1.45
N PHE A 35 10.82 15.24 0.38
CA PHE A 35 10.56 13.84 0.02
C PHE A 35 11.84 13.05 -0.14
N ARG A 36 12.81 13.59 -0.90
CA ARG A 36 14.09 12.93 -1.09
C ARG A 36 14.82 12.70 0.23
N LYS A 37 14.81 13.69 1.12
CA LYS A 37 15.47 13.61 2.44
C LYS A 37 14.80 12.57 3.34
N HIS A 38 13.48 12.45 3.28
CA HIS A 38 12.68 11.61 4.17
C HIS A 38 12.01 10.44 3.45
N ARG A 39 12.63 9.90 2.38
CA ARG A 39 12.02 8.88 1.52
C ARG A 39 11.44 7.70 2.29
N GLY A 40 12.16 7.19 3.29
CA GLY A 40 11.70 6.02 4.07
C GLY A 40 10.46 6.26 4.93
N ALA A 41 10.02 7.52 5.09
CA ALA A 41 8.78 7.87 5.78
C ALA A 41 7.56 7.92 4.83
N PHE A 42 7.78 7.84 3.52
CA PHE A 42 6.72 7.88 2.51
C PHE A 42 6.68 6.55 1.78
N SER A 43 5.50 5.94 1.73
CA SER A 43 5.27 4.78 0.88
C SER A 43 5.24 5.23 -0.58
N ILE A 44 6.17 4.70 -1.38
CA ILE A 44 6.11 4.72 -2.83
C ILE A 44 5.54 3.36 -3.24
N TRP A 45 4.74 3.30 -4.31
CA TRP A 45 3.91 2.17 -4.75
C TRP A 45 4.49 0.75 -4.56
N ASP A 46 5.81 0.58 -4.65
CA ASP A 46 6.49 -0.72 -4.56
C ASP A 46 7.10 -1.03 -3.17
N ASP A 47 7.03 -0.12 -2.21
CA ASP A 47 7.53 -0.35 -0.86
C ASP A 47 6.49 -1.17 -0.05
N PRO A 48 6.86 -2.37 0.45
CA PRO A 48 5.92 -3.21 1.20
C PRO A 48 5.43 -2.46 2.43
N LEU A 49 4.11 -2.34 2.54
CA LEU A 49 3.46 -1.72 3.70
C LEU A 49 3.83 -2.49 4.97
N GLY A 50 4.43 -1.79 5.93
CA GLY A 50 4.35 -2.19 7.33
C GLY A 50 5.10 -3.46 7.73
N LYS A 51 6.20 -3.83 7.06
CA LYS A 51 7.13 -4.83 7.62
C LYS A 51 7.93 -4.22 8.78
N ILE A 52 7.24 -3.98 9.90
CA ILE A 52 7.87 -3.59 11.15
C ILE A 52 8.23 -4.89 11.87
N ASP A 53 9.52 -5.19 11.93
CA ASP A 53 10.02 -6.38 12.60
C ASP A 53 9.64 -6.35 14.10
N GLY A 54 9.08 -7.44 14.62
CA GLY A 54 8.75 -7.60 16.04
C GLY A 54 7.30 -7.24 16.45
N HIS A 55 6.41 -6.96 15.49
CA HIS A 55 4.96 -6.78 15.75
C HIS A 55 4.13 -7.98 15.29
N ASP A 56 4.64 -9.19 15.50
CA ASP A 56 3.85 -10.40 15.25
C ASP A 56 2.70 -10.49 16.24
N ILE A 57 1.52 -10.87 15.75
CA ILE A 57 0.31 -11.02 16.56
C ILE A 57 0.14 -12.49 16.90
N GLU A 58 0.16 -12.82 18.18
CA GLU A 58 -0.26 -14.14 18.66
C GLU A 58 -1.78 -14.17 18.85
N LEU A 59 -2.46 -15.00 18.05
CA LEU A 59 -3.91 -15.19 18.12
C LEU A 59 -4.22 -16.53 18.78
N TYR A 60 -4.83 -16.49 19.97
CA TYR A 60 -5.33 -17.67 20.68
C TYR A 60 -6.83 -17.83 20.41
N MET A 61 -7.26 -19.05 20.09
CA MET A 61 -8.68 -19.37 19.94
C MET A 61 -9.21 -19.97 21.24
N ASP A 62 -10.30 -19.41 21.76
CA ASP A 62 -11.00 -19.94 22.94
C ASP A 62 -11.85 -21.19 22.64
N ILE A 63 -11.88 -21.62 21.38
CA ILE A 63 -12.66 -22.77 20.92
C ILE A 63 -11.80 -23.78 20.20
N GLU A 64 -12.05 -25.05 20.49
CA GLU A 64 -11.44 -26.17 19.79
C GLU A 64 -12.34 -26.67 18.66
N ARG A 65 -11.76 -27.43 17.72
CA ARG A 65 -12.54 -28.09 16.68
C ARG A 65 -13.48 -29.12 17.33
N PRO A 66 -14.73 -29.23 16.86
CA PRO A 66 -15.17 -28.75 15.56
C PRO A 66 -15.91 -27.40 15.66
N TYR A 67 -15.50 -26.41 14.86
CA TYR A 67 -16.00 -25.02 14.92
C TYR A 67 -17.52 -24.90 14.83
N LEU A 68 -18.13 -23.85 15.40
CA LEU A 68 -19.57 -23.62 15.30
C LEU A 68 -20.04 -23.65 13.83
N PRO A 69 -21.21 -24.23 13.50
CA PRO A 69 -21.69 -24.35 12.11
C PRO A 69 -21.75 -23.02 11.34
N ILE A 70 -21.97 -21.90 12.04
CA ILE A 70 -21.97 -20.56 11.44
C ILE A 70 -20.61 -20.16 10.85
N LEU A 71 -19.51 -20.63 11.45
CA LEU A 71 -18.14 -20.37 11.01
C LEU A 71 -17.71 -21.30 9.87
N ARG A 72 -18.49 -22.35 9.58
CA ARG A 72 -18.22 -23.31 8.49
C ARG A 72 -18.93 -22.96 7.18
N ARG A 73 -19.65 -21.84 7.15
CA ARG A 73 -20.39 -21.42 5.96
C ARG A 73 -19.42 -21.03 4.85
N PRO A 74 -19.65 -21.44 3.59
CA PRO A 74 -18.85 -20.95 2.48
C PRO A 74 -18.97 -19.43 2.38
N PRO A 75 -17.96 -18.74 1.84
CA PRO A 75 -18.06 -17.31 1.58
C PRO A 75 -19.24 -17.05 0.63
N TYR A 76 -19.90 -15.92 0.82
CA TYR A 76 -21.02 -15.54 -0.03
C TYR A 76 -20.53 -15.38 -1.48
N PRO A 77 -21.28 -15.86 -2.49
CA PRO A 77 -20.86 -15.74 -3.88
C PRO A 77 -20.78 -14.26 -4.29
N ALA A 78 -19.60 -13.83 -4.74
CA ALA A 78 -19.41 -12.54 -5.38
C ALA A 78 -19.88 -12.58 -6.84
N SER A 79 -20.36 -11.44 -7.35
CA SER A 79 -20.67 -11.29 -8.78
C SER A 79 -19.42 -11.45 -9.64
N LEU A 80 -19.59 -11.75 -10.93
CA LEU A 80 -18.44 -11.94 -11.85
C LEU A 80 -17.55 -10.69 -11.91
N GLU A 81 -18.17 -9.51 -12.00
CA GLU A 81 -17.45 -8.22 -12.06
C GLU A 81 -16.73 -7.94 -10.74
N THR A 82 -17.42 -8.15 -9.61
CA THR A 82 -16.82 -8.00 -8.28
C THR A 82 -15.63 -8.94 -8.09
N ARG A 83 -15.75 -10.19 -8.55
CA ARG A 83 -14.67 -11.17 -8.46
C ARG A 83 -13.45 -10.74 -9.26
N LYS A 84 -13.62 -10.23 -10.48
CA LYS A 84 -12.50 -9.76 -11.31
C LYS A 84 -11.71 -8.64 -10.62
N GLU A 85 -12.39 -7.66 -10.03
CA GLU A 85 -11.73 -6.57 -9.32
C GLU A 85 -11.04 -7.05 -8.04
N ILE A 86 -11.68 -7.92 -7.25
CA ILE A 86 -11.04 -8.49 -6.05
C ILE A 86 -9.76 -9.25 -6.40
N VAL A 87 -9.77 -10.02 -7.48
CA VAL A 87 -8.60 -10.81 -7.91
C VAL A 87 -7.41 -9.91 -8.24
N LYS A 88 -7.61 -8.72 -8.81
CA LYS A 88 -6.52 -7.77 -9.05
C LYS A 88 -5.81 -7.40 -7.76
N HIS A 89 -6.57 -7.03 -6.73
CA HIS A 89 -6.02 -6.63 -5.44
C HIS A 89 -5.40 -7.80 -4.65
N ILE A 90 -5.96 -9.01 -4.77
CA ILE A 90 -5.33 -10.20 -4.18
C ILE A 90 -3.93 -10.40 -4.77
N ASN A 91 -3.77 -10.25 -6.09
CA ASN A 91 -2.47 -10.41 -6.74
C ASN A 91 -1.47 -9.29 -6.39
N GLU A 92 -1.93 -8.12 -5.93
CA GLU A 92 -1.06 -7.05 -5.42
C GLU A 92 -0.54 -7.35 -4.00
N LEU A 93 -1.23 -8.22 -3.25
CA LEU A 93 -0.93 -8.56 -1.86
C LEU A 93 -0.14 -9.86 -1.69
N LEU A 94 -0.06 -10.70 -2.73
CA LEU A 94 0.67 -11.98 -2.76
C LEU A 94 2.05 -11.82 -3.39
#